data_AF-F9PE46-F1
#
_entry.id   AF-F9PE46-F1
#
_cell.length_a   1.000
_cell.length_b   1.000
_cell.length_c   1.000
_cell.angle_alpha   90.00
_cell.angle_beta   90.00
_cell.angle_gamma   90.00
#
_symmetry.space_group_name_H-M   'P 1'
#
loop_
_entity.id
_entity.type
_entity.pdbx_description
1 polymer ?
#
loop_
_entity_poly.entity_id
_entity_poly.type
_entity_poly.pdbx_seq_one_letter_code
_entity_poly.pdbx_strand_id
1 'polypeptide(L)'
;MKVIYLSKKDMLEICQDGDKYFLRYPTFNITMPEVVQEIPKEAVDSYMSGEHTGKELMNYADYGFWKSKKQYTQEESDKIFIRNNPDLIFNDLSDNKKYFLLKSLLKLSLKLSFQN
;
A
#
# COMPACT_ATOMS: atom_id res chain seq x y z
N MET A 1 14.24 -5.63 -27.23
CA MET A 1 12.86 -5.27 -26.87
C MET A 1 11.89 -5.31 -28.07
N LYS A 2 10.82 -6.11 -28.01
CA LYS A 2 9.76 -6.28 -29.03
C LYS A 2 8.38 -5.95 -28.44
N VAL A 3 7.55 -5.17 -29.15
CA VAL A 3 6.16 -4.93 -28.74
C VAL A 3 5.35 -6.23 -28.91
N ILE A 4 4.74 -6.70 -27.82
CA ILE A 4 3.87 -7.90 -27.82
C ILE A 4 2.39 -7.54 -27.74
N TYR A 5 2.08 -6.33 -27.27
CA TYR A 5 0.71 -5.85 -27.18
C TYR A 5 0.64 -4.32 -27.24
N LEU A 6 -0.40 -3.81 -27.89
CA LEU A 6 -0.69 -2.39 -28.04
C LEU A 6 -2.17 -2.14 -27.70
N SER A 7 -2.43 -1.36 -26.66
CA SER A 7 -3.78 -0.86 -26.35
C SER A 7 -3.92 0.57 -26.83
N LYS A 8 -4.72 0.76 -27.89
CA LYS A 8 -5.13 2.10 -28.33
C LYS A 8 -6.07 2.76 -27.32
N LYS A 9 -6.87 1.97 -26.61
CA LYS A 9 -7.84 2.44 -25.62
C LYS A 9 -7.14 3.03 -24.40
N ASP A 10 -6.15 2.32 -23.87
CA ASP A 10 -5.41 2.73 -22.68
C ASP A 10 -4.17 3.57 -23.01
N MET A 11 -3.85 3.72 -24.31
CA MET A 11 -2.65 4.40 -24.81
C MET A 11 -1.37 3.83 -24.19
N LEU A 12 -1.21 2.50 -24.22
CA LEU A 12 -0.03 1.82 -23.69
C LEU A 12 0.43 0.69 -24.58
N GLU A 13 1.67 0.30 -24.39
CA GLU A 13 2.34 -0.82 -25.03
C GLU A 13 2.97 -1.73 -23.99
N ILE A 14 2.90 -3.04 -24.23
CA ILE A 14 3.67 -4.02 -23.49
C ILE A 14 4.72 -4.59 -24.42
N CYS A 15 5.97 -4.47 -23.99
CA CYS A 15 7.12 -4.95 -24.71
C CYS A 15 7.78 -6.10 -23.94
N GLN A 16 8.43 -7.01 -24.67
CA GLN A 16 9.17 -8.12 -24.11
C GLN A 16 10.63 -8.05 -24.56
N ASP A 17 11.55 -8.32 -23.64
CA ASP A 17 12.97 -8.49 -23.92
C ASP A 17 13.51 -9.71 -23.16
N GLY A 18 13.64 -10.84 -23.86
CA GLY A 18 13.88 -12.14 -23.22
C GLY A 18 12.75 -12.50 -22.26
N ASP A 19 13.09 -12.72 -20.99
CA ASP A 19 12.14 -13.04 -19.91
C ASP A 19 11.56 -11.80 -19.21
N LYS A 20 12.01 -10.60 -19.60
CA LYS A 20 11.57 -9.34 -19.00
C LYS A 20 10.45 -8.70 -19.79
N TYR A 21 9.55 -8.03 -19.08
CA TYR A 21 8.45 -7.28 -19.65
C TYR A 21 8.56 -5.80 -19.29
N PHE A 22 8.21 -4.94 -20.23
CA PHE A 22 8.27 -3.50 -20.10
C PHE A 22 6.93 -2.88 -20.48
N LEU A 23 6.43 -2.01 -19.62
CA LEU A 23 5.31 -1.13 -19.90
C LEU A 23 5.83 0.16 -20.53
N ARG A 24 5.25 0.56 -21.65
CA ARG A 24 5.52 1.84 -22.30
C ARG A 24 4.24 2.64 -22.51
N TYR A 25 4.25 3.92 -22.12
CA TYR A 25 3.12 4.83 -22.36
C TYR A 25 3.60 6.28 -22.46
N PRO A 26 2.92 7.11 -23.27
CA PRO A 26 3.24 8.53 -23.36
C PRO A 26 2.79 9.25 -22.08
N THR A 27 3.52 10.31 -21.73
CA THR A 27 3.13 11.24 -20.68
C THR A 27 2.92 12.64 -21.27
N PHE A 28 2.18 13.48 -20.55
CA PHE A 28 2.04 14.90 -20.91
C PHE A 28 3.24 15.76 -20.48
N ASN A 29 4.32 15.15 -19.97
CA ASN A 29 5.51 15.86 -19.56
C ASN A 29 6.45 16.10 -20.76
N ILE A 30 6.68 17.37 -21.09
CA ILE A 30 7.53 17.79 -22.21
C ILE A 30 8.98 17.30 -22.03
N THR A 31 9.48 17.20 -20.79
CA THR A 31 10.86 16.74 -20.54
C THR A 31 10.99 15.22 -20.52
N MET A 32 9.89 14.49 -20.34
CA MET A 32 9.87 13.02 -20.31
C MET A 32 8.61 12.49 -21.01
N PRO A 33 8.58 12.54 -22.35
CA PRO A 33 7.37 12.30 -23.13
C PRO A 33 6.90 10.85 -23.11
N GLU A 34 7.77 9.90 -22.74
CA GLU A 34 7.44 8.48 -22.64
C GLU A 34 8.00 7.90 -21.33
N VAL A 35 7.20 7.05 -20.68
CA VAL A 35 7.66 6.17 -19.60
C VAL A 35 7.95 4.81 -20.19
N VAL A 36 9.07 4.21 -19.78
CA VAL A 36 9.41 2.81 -20.05
C VAL A 36 9.83 2.19 -18.73
N GLN A 37 9.04 1.24 -18.23
CA GLN A 37 9.28 0.65 -16.91
C GLN A 37 9.16 -0.88 -16.96
N GLU A 38 10.10 -1.56 -16.33
CA GLU A 38 10.06 -3.02 -16.17
C GLU A 38 8.89 -3.40 -15.26
N ILE A 39 8.09 -4.37 -15.69
CA ILE A 39 6.97 -4.91 -14.92
C ILE A 39 7.05 -6.43 -14.84
N PRO A 40 6.60 -7.04 -13.75
CA PRO A 40 6.58 -8.48 -13.60
C PRO A 40 5.56 -9.12 -14.55
N LYS A 41 5.80 -10.37 -14.94
CA LYS A 41 4.93 -11.12 -15.85
C LYS A 41 3.52 -11.24 -15.29
N GLU A 42 3.39 -11.39 -13.98
CA GLU A 42 2.11 -11.46 -13.26
C GLU A 42 1.27 -10.20 -13.50
N ALA A 43 1.90 -9.02 -13.58
CA ALA A 43 1.19 -7.78 -13.87
C ALA A 43 0.72 -7.70 -15.33
N VAL A 44 1.53 -8.21 -16.25
CA VAL A 44 1.15 -8.36 -17.66
C VAL A 44 -0.04 -9.30 -17.79
N ASP A 45 0.04 -10.50 -17.22
CA ASP A 45 -0.99 -11.54 -17.33
C ASP A 45 -2.32 -11.06 -16.74
N SER A 46 -2.28 -10.32 -15.62
CA SER A 46 -3.47 -9.76 -14.97
C SER A 46 -4.12 -8.62 -15.78
N TYR A 47 -3.32 -7.81 -16.49
CA TYR A 47 -3.87 -6.83 -17.44
C TYR A 47 -4.45 -7.52 -18.69
N MET A 48 -3.75 -8.53 -19.23
CA MET A 48 -4.20 -9.29 -20.40
C MET A 48 -5.48 -10.09 -20.15
N SER A 49 -5.70 -10.56 -18.92
CA SER A 49 -6.94 -11.22 -18.51
C SER A 49 -8.11 -10.25 -18.32
N GLY A 50 -7.84 -8.93 -18.32
CA GLY A 50 -8.83 -7.89 -18.07
C GLY A 50 -9.19 -7.70 -16.60
N GLU A 51 -8.42 -8.30 -15.68
CA GLU A 51 -8.61 -8.12 -14.23
C GLU A 51 -8.29 -6.69 -13.79
N HIS A 52 -7.25 -6.09 -14.38
CA HIS A 52 -6.84 -4.71 -14.14
C HIS A 52 -6.94 -3.86 -15.41
N THR A 53 -7.26 -2.59 -15.23
CA THR A 53 -7.31 -1.57 -16.29
C THR A 53 -5.91 -1.03 -16.62
N GLY A 54 -5.75 -0.36 -17.77
CA GLY A 54 -4.46 0.25 -18.12
C GLY A 54 -4.00 1.29 -17.09
N LYS A 55 -4.93 2.04 -16.49
CA LYS A 55 -4.61 3.00 -15.41
C LYS A 55 -4.10 2.33 -14.14
N GLU A 56 -4.63 1.16 -13.80
CA GLU A 56 -4.15 0.36 -12.66
C GLU A 56 -2.77 -0.22 -12.96
N LEU A 57 -2.52 -0.67 -14.20
CA LEU A 57 -1.21 -1.15 -14.63
C LEU A 57 -0.14 -0.04 -14.61
N MET A 58 -0.47 1.18 -15.06
CA MET A 58 0.44 2.34 -14.95
C MET A 58 0.76 2.66 -13.48
N ASN A 59 -0.24 2.65 -12.59
CA ASN A 59 0.01 2.80 -11.15
C ASN A 59 0.90 1.68 -10.60
N TYR A 60 0.65 0.44 -11.03
CA TYR A 60 1.46 -0.69 -10.62
C TYR A 60 2.92 -0.51 -11.04
N ALA A 61 3.17 -0.04 -12.26
CA ALA A 61 4.52 0.25 -12.72
C ALA A 61 5.19 1.28 -11.81
N ASP A 62 4.52 2.38 -11.48
CA ASP A 62 5.07 3.45 -10.63
C ASP A 62 5.33 3.00 -9.18
N TYR A 63 4.41 2.25 -8.56
CA TYR A 63 4.40 1.98 -7.12
C TYR A 63 4.72 0.54 -6.71
N GLY A 64 4.64 -0.41 -7.64
CA GLY A 64 4.89 -1.84 -7.41
C GLY A 64 3.72 -2.60 -6.75
N PHE A 65 2.54 -1.99 -6.59
CA PHE A 65 1.37 -2.65 -6.03
C PHE A 65 0.07 -2.21 -6.69
N TRP A 66 -0.90 -3.13 -6.74
CA TRP A 66 -2.24 -2.81 -7.23
C TRP A 66 -2.95 -1.91 -6.23
N LYS A 67 -3.62 -0.88 -6.74
CA LYS A 67 -4.45 -0.03 -5.89
C LYS A 67 -5.56 -0.89 -5.28
N SER A 68 -5.53 -1.06 -3.95
CA SER A 68 -6.52 -1.86 -3.25
C SER A 68 -7.94 -1.35 -3.50
N LYS A 69 -8.88 -2.23 -3.87
CA LYS A 69 -10.30 -1.88 -4.05
C LYS A 69 -10.92 -1.27 -2.78
N LYS A 70 -10.39 -1.61 -1.61
CA LYS A 70 -10.65 -0.94 -0.32
C LYS A 70 -9.38 -0.21 0.09
N GLN A 71 -9.32 1.10 -0.17
CA GLN A 71 -8.34 1.94 0.50
C GLN A 71 -8.85 2.19 1.91
N TYR A 72 -8.22 1.57 2.88
CA TYR A 72 -8.38 1.98 4.26
C TYR A 72 -7.69 3.34 4.41
N THR A 73 -8.36 4.28 5.07
CA THR A 73 -7.69 5.46 5.60
C THR A 73 -6.55 5.04 6.53
N GLN A 74 -5.63 5.96 6.83
CA GLN A 74 -4.59 5.70 7.82
C GLN A 74 -5.21 5.21 9.14
N GLU A 75 -6.27 5.88 9.61
CA GLU A 75 -6.96 5.52 10.84
C GLU A 75 -7.58 4.10 10.80
N GLU A 76 -8.19 3.71 9.68
CA GLU A 76 -8.76 2.37 9.52
C GLU A 76 -7.66 1.30 9.46
N SER A 77 -6.55 1.60 8.80
CA SER A 77 -5.38 0.72 8.71
C SER A 77 -4.77 0.51 10.10
N ASP A 78 -4.60 1.59 10.87
CA ASP A 78 -4.09 1.54 12.23
C ASP A 78 -4.98 0.67 13.13
N LYS A 79 -6.32 0.84 13.04
CA LYS A 79 -7.29 0.01 13.78
C LYS A 79 -7.18 -1.48 13.41
N ILE A 80 -7.07 -1.79 12.12
CA ILE A 80 -6.94 -3.17 11.63
C ILE A 80 -5.60 -3.77 12.10
N PHE A 81 -4.52 -3.01 12.02
CA PHE A 81 -3.19 -3.44 12.43
C PHE A 81 -3.16 -3.80 13.93
N ILE A 82 -3.68 -2.91 14.79
CA ILE A 82 -3.81 -3.11 16.24
C ILE A 82 -4.66 -4.36 16.53
N ARG A 83 -5.79 -4.52 15.83
CA ARG A 83 -6.68 -5.67 16.02
C ARG A 83 -6.03 -7.00 15.65
N ASN A 84 -5.23 -7.02 14.59
CA ASN A 84 -4.61 -8.24 14.06
C ASN A 84 -3.29 -8.59 14.75
N ASN A 85 -2.63 -7.62 15.37
CA ASN A 85 -1.34 -7.81 16.03
C ASN A 85 -1.41 -7.33 17.50
N PRO A 86 -2.30 -7.89 18.33
CA PRO A 86 -2.47 -7.43 19.71
C PRO A 86 -1.18 -7.57 20.52
N ASP A 87 -0.35 -8.58 20.23
CA ASP A 87 0.90 -8.87 20.94
C ASP A 87 1.93 -7.73 20.82
N LEU A 88 1.93 -7.01 19.69
CA LEU A 88 2.82 -5.86 19.48
C LEU A 88 2.51 -4.68 20.42
N ILE A 89 1.27 -4.58 20.90
CA ILE A 89 0.86 -3.58 21.89
C ILE A 89 1.44 -3.92 23.28
N PHE A 90 1.63 -5.21 23.56
CA PHE A 90 2.04 -5.73 24.86
C PHE A 90 3.54 -6.06 24.95
N ASN A 91 4.28 -6.06 23.83
CA ASN A 91 5.71 -6.35 23.84
C ASN A 91 6.55 -5.28 24.56
N ASP A 92 6.09 -4.03 24.63
CA ASP A 92 6.76 -2.92 25.35
C ASP A 92 6.15 -2.59 26.72
N LEU A 93 5.62 -3.63 27.40
CA LEU A 93 4.99 -3.47 28.72
C LEU A 93 5.92 -2.88 29.79
N SER A 94 7.25 -2.92 29.64
CA SER A 94 8.14 -2.35 30.68
C SER A 94 8.02 -0.82 30.76
N ASP A 95 7.95 -0.13 29.62
CA ASP A 95 7.75 1.32 29.57
C ASP A 95 6.27 1.71 29.60
N ASN A 96 5.39 0.92 28.98
CA ASN A 96 3.95 1.17 28.98
C ASN A 96 3.27 0.91 30.34
N LYS A 97 3.87 0.08 31.22
CA LYS A 97 3.37 -0.15 32.60
C LYS A 97 3.32 1.13 33.42
N LYS A 98 4.24 2.09 33.20
CA LYS A 98 4.26 3.37 33.95
C LYS A 98 2.95 4.13 33.77
N TYR A 99 2.39 4.14 32.56
CA TYR A 99 1.13 4.82 32.27
C TYR A 99 -0.09 4.14 32.91
N PHE A 100 -0.11 2.80 32.96
CA PHE A 100 -1.19 2.04 33.63
C PHE A 100 -1.12 2.15 35.15
N LEU A 101 0.08 2.13 35.74
CA LEU A 101 0.31 2.33 37.18
C LEU A 101 -0.05 3.75 37.62
N LEU A 102 0.34 4.78 36.88
CA LEU A 102 0.03 6.17 37.22
C LEU A 102 -1.50 6.41 37.26
N LYS A 103 -2.24 5.86 36.29
CA LYS A 103 -3.69 6.01 36.21
C LYS A 103 -4.42 5.26 37.34
N SER A 104 -3.92 4.10 37.73
CA SER A 104 -4.49 3.34 38.85
C SER A 104 -4.16 3.97 40.21
N LEU A 105 -2.96 4.53 40.38
CA LEU A 105 -2.57 5.30 41.56
C LEU A 105 -3.37 6.60 41.73
N LEU A 106 -3.56 7.39 40.65
CA LEU A 106 -4.42 8.58 40.66
C LEU A 106 -5.87 8.25 41.04
N LYS A 107 -6.38 7.11 40.57
CA LYS A 107 -7.74 6.66 40.89
C LYS A 107 -7.87 6.23 42.36
N LEU A 108 -6.83 5.63 42.93
CA LEU A 108 -6.77 5.31 44.36
C LEU A 108 -6.63 6.55 45.23
N SER A 109 -5.78 7.52 44.84
CA SER A 109 -5.57 8.75 45.60
C SER A 109 -6.83 9.61 45.66
N LEU A 110 -7.56 9.73 44.54
CA LEU A 110 -8.87 10.39 44.52
C LEU A 110 -9.87 9.69 45.43
N LYS A 111 -9.89 8.35 45.45
CA LYS A 111 -10.82 7.59 46.29
C LYS A 111 -10.55 7.76 47.79
N LEU A 112 -9.27 7.90 48.18
CA LEU A 112 -8.85 8.16 49.56
C LEU A 112 -9.13 9.61 49.99
N SER A 113 -9.04 10.60 49.08
CA SER A 113 -9.34 12.00 49.41
C SER A 113 -10.83 12.31 49.62
N PHE A 114 -11.74 11.41 49.23
CA PHE A 114 -13.19 11.56 49.45
C PHE A 114 -13.72 10.72 50.63
N GLN A 115 -12.85 10.09 51.42
CA GLN A 115 -13.22 9.29 52.59
C GLN A 115 -12.79 9.89 53.95
N ASN A 116 -12.25 11.11 53.95
CA ASN A 116 -11.94 11.89 55.16
C ASN A 116 -12.90 13.05 55.32
#